data_AF-A0A2M8C185-F1
#
_entry.id   AF-A0A2M8C185-F1
#
_cell.length_a   1.000
_cell.length_b   1.000
_cell.length_c   1.000
_cell.angle_alpha   90.00
_cell.angle_beta   90.00
_cell.angle_gamma   90.00
#
_symmetry.space_group_name_H-M   'P 1'
#
loop_
_entity.id
_entity.type
_entity.pdbx_description
1 polymer ?
#
loop_
_entity_poly.entity_id
_entity_poly.type
_entity_poly.pdbx_seq_one_letter_code
_entity_poly.pdbx_strand_id
1 'polypeptide(L)' 'MPGSGQRTGIANLPLHYGKVPPWLFGRMCLLAGEITAVIVDEFGPEEMLHRLSDP' A
#
# COMPACT_ATOMS: atom_id res chain seq x y z
N MET A 1 -0.89 -25.29 -16.06
CA MET A 1 -1.68 -24.05 -15.89
C MET A 1 -2.25 -24.04 -14.47
N PRO A 2 -1.64 -23.39 -13.47
CA PRO A 2 -2.36 -23.02 -12.26
C PRO A 2 -3.03 -21.67 -12.57
N GLY A 3 -4.34 -21.57 -12.65
CA GLY A 3 -5.24 -21.76 -11.53
C GLY A 3 -5.52 -20.37 -10.96
N SER A 4 -6.54 -19.72 -11.53
CA SER A 4 -7.14 -18.44 -11.12
C SER A 4 -6.97 -18.14 -9.63
N GLY A 5 -6.46 -16.95 -9.32
CA GLY A 5 -6.15 -16.49 -7.96
C GLY A 5 -7.24 -16.87 -6.95
N GLN A 6 -6.98 -17.93 -6.20
CA GLN A 6 -7.77 -18.25 -5.01
C GLN A 6 -7.59 -17.10 -4.02
N ARG A 7 -8.67 -16.72 -3.33
CA ARG A 7 -8.64 -15.69 -2.28
C ARG A 7 -7.77 -16.21 -1.12
N THR A 8 -6.47 -15.97 -1.17
CA THR A 8 -5.52 -16.42 -0.15
C THR A 8 -5.52 -15.43 1.01
N GLY A 9 -6.05 -15.86 2.16
CA GLY A 9 -5.87 -15.17 3.44
C GLY A 9 -6.79 -13.98 3.67
N ILE A 10 -7.34 -13.91 4.89
CA ILE A 10 -7.94 -12.68 5.41
C ILE A 10 -6.79 -11.85 5.96
N ALA A 11 -6.56 -10.66 5.38
CA ALA A 11 -5.65 -9.68 5.96
C ALA A 11 -6.34 -9.01 7.15
N ASN A 12 -6.09 -9.53 8.35
CA ASN A 12 -6.50 -8.86 9.57
C ASN A 12 -5.54 -7.68 9.79
N LEU A 13 -6.04 -6.45 9.64
CA LEU A 13 -5.27 -5.19 9.73
C LEU A 13 -5.64 -4.42 11.01
N PRO A 14 -5.36 -4.95 12.21
CA PRO A 14 -5.52 -4.18 13.44
C PRO A 14 -4.47 -3.06 13.50
N LEU A 15 -4.67 -2.10 14.40
CA LEU A 15 -3.59 -1.17 14.75
C LEU A 15 -2.39 -1.96 15.29
N HIS A 16 -1.27 -1.91 14.56
CA HIS A 16 -0.03 -2.57 14.92
C HIS A 16 0.87 -1.61 15.71
N TYR A 17 1.20 -1.96 16.95
CA TYR A 17 2.10 -1.16 17.81
C TYR A 17 3.59 -1.53 17.65
N GLY A 18 3.89 -2.59 16.90
CA GLY A 18 5.25 -3.07 16.65
C GLY A 18 5.91 -2.40 15.45
N LYS A 19 7.23 -2.57 15.33
CA LYS A 19 7.96 -2.14 14.13
C LYS A 19 7.67 -3.10 12.96
N VAL A 20 7.50 -2.54 11.77
CA VAL A 20 7.45 -3.33 10.54
C VAL A 20 8.78 -4.10 10.35
N PRO A 21 8.74 -5.39 10.00
CA PRO A 21 9.95 -6.15 9.65
C PRO A 21 10.70 -5.50 8.46
N PRO A 22 12.05 -5.42 8.49
CA PRO A 22 12.82 -4.73 7.45
C PRO A 22 12.56 -5.25 6.03
N TRP A 23 12.37 -6.55 5.86
CA TRP A 23 12.09 -7.17 4.56
C TRP A 23 10.74 -6.71 3.99
N LEU A 24 9.74 -6.47 4.85
CA LEU A 24 8.41 -6.01 4.44
C LEU A 24 8.46 -4.52 4.13
N PHE A 25 9.14 -3.74 4.96
CA PHE A 25 9.33 -2.30 4.73
C PHE A 25 9.90 -2.03 3.33
N GLY A 26 10.97 -2.74 2.95
CA GLY A 26 11.56 -2.60 1.62
C GLY A 26 10.56 -2.87 0.49
N ARG A 27 9.71 -3.90 0.64
CA ARG A 27 8.65 -4.20 -0.34
C ARG A 27 7.55 -3.13 -0.37
N MET A 28 7.15 -2.61 0.79
CA MET A 28 6.16 -1.53 0.89
C MET A 28 6.69 -0.25 0.23
N CYS A 29 7.96 0.10 0.40
CA CYS A 29 8.56 1.27 -0.26
C CYS A 29 8.56 1.14 -1.78
N LEU A 30 8.87 -0.05 -2.32
CA LEU A 30 8.80 -0.29 -3.77
C LEU A 30 7.38 -0.12 -4.30
N LEU A 31 6.38 -0.61 -3.57
CA LEU A 31 4.97 -0.49 -3.96
C LEU A 31 4.44 0.95 -3.81
N ALA A 32 4.92 1.69 -2.81
CA ALA A 32 4.44 3.04 -2.52
C ALA A 32 4.62 3.99 -3.72
N GLY A 33 5.72 3.84 -4.49
CA GLY A 33 5.96 4.65 -5.68
C GLY A 33 4.86 4.48 -6.74
N GLU A 34 4.49 3.24 -7.05
CA GLU A 34 3.42 2.95 -8.02
C GLU A 34 2.05 3.40 -7.53
N ILE A 35 1.78 3.24 -6.22
CA ILE A 35 0.54 3.76 -5.61
C ILE A 35 0.46 5.28 -5.77
N THR A 36 1.55 6.00 -5.46
CA THR A 36 1.62 7.45 -5.65
C THR A 36 1.44 7.83 -7.12
N ALA A 37 2.08 7.13 -8.05
CA ALA A 37 1.96 7.40 -9.48
C ALA A 37 0.50 7.30 -9.95
N VAL A 38 -0.21 6.23 -9.56
CA VAL A 38 -1.62 6.03 -9.89
C VAL A 38 -2.50 7.12 -9.27
N ILE A 39 -2.29 7.48 -8.00
CA ILE A 39 -3.06 8.55 -7.35
C ILE A 39 -2.86 9.89 -8.07
N VAL A 40 -1.63 10.23 -8.43
CA VAL A 40 -1.32 11.50 -9.10
C VAL A 40 -1.88 11.51 -10.53
N ASP A 41 -1.84 10.39 -11.25
CA ASP A 41 -2.39 10.27 -12.60
C ASP A 41 -3.92 10.40 -12.60
N GLU A 42 -4.61 9.79 -11.62
CA GLU A 42 -6.08 9.80 -11.55
C GLU A 42 -6.67 11.07 -10.93
N PHE A 43 -6.02 11.64 -9.91
CA PHE A 43 -6.59 12.70 -9.07
C PHE A 43 -5.74 13.97 -8.99
N GLY A 44 -4.54 13.97 -9.55
CA GLY A 44 -3.58 15.07 -9.46
C GLY A 44 -2.75 15.07 -8.16
N PRO A 45 -1.71 15.93 -8.10
CA PRO A 45 -0.74 15.94 -6.99
C PRO A 45 -1.33 16.45 -5.67
N GLU A 46 -2.35 17.31 -5.70
CA GLU A 46 -2.99 17.85 -4.50
C GLU A 46 -3.70 16.77 -3.68
N GLU A 47 -4.32 15.80 -4.35
CA GLU A 47 -4.99 14.68 -3.70
C GLU A 47 -4.00 13.81 -2.90
N MET A 48 -2.79 13.60 -3.43
CA MET A 48 -1.74 12.88 -2.69
C MET A 48 -1.40 13.59 -1.37
N LEU A 49 -1.26 14.92 -1.40
CA LEU A 49 -0.97 15.70 -0.21
C LEU A 49 -2.14 15.67 0.78
N HIS A 50 -3.38 15.73 0.29
CA HIS A 50 -4.57 15.64 1.12
C HIS A 50 -4.62 14.31 1.89
N ARG A 51 -4.41 13.18 1.19
CA ARG A 51 -4.40 11.84 1.80
C ARG A 51 -3.27 11.63 2.80
N LEU A 52 -2.09 12.19 2.53
CA LEU A 52 -0.98 12.13 3.49
C LEU A 52 -1.22 12.97 4.75
N SER A 53 -2.10 13.97 4.66
CA SER A 53 -2.42 14.89 5.75
C SER A 53 -3.54 14.38 6.66
N ASP A 54 -4.18 13.25 6.33
CA ASP A 54 -5.25 12.61 7.13
C ASP A 54 -4.71 11.29 7.75
N PRO A 55 -4.14 11.34 8.97
CA PRO A 55 -3.46 10.22 9.63
C PRO A 55 -4.38 9.17 10.27
#